data_AF-A0A0G0KWP4-F1
#
_entry.id   AF-A0A0G0KWP4-F1
#
_cell.length_a   1.000
_cell.length_b   1.000
_cell.length_c   1.000
_cell.angle_alpha   90.00
_cell.angle_beta   90.00
_cell.angle_gamma   90.00
#
_symmetry.space_group_name_H-M   'P 1'
#
loop_
_entity.id
_entity.type
_entity.pdbx_description
1 polymer ?
#
loop_
_entity_poly.entity_id
_entity_poly.type
_entity_poly.pdbx_seq_one_letter_code
_entity_poly.pdbx_strand_id
1 'polypeptide(L)'
;MGNKKQLEKIIAKLQSTDYIDVTIERPIGFLQKKDWDPVQPSYWDPYPFNYGFIDIMNPADKENLDAIVLNFSKLEIGQKIKGKIVGMMLRDDLDYKLIVIKDGTQVSAHDLSIIYDFYSPWFSGVKIEIWENQII
;
A
#
# COMPACT_ATOMS: atom_id res chain seq x y z
N MET A 1 -17.13 13.86 9.18
CA MET A 1 -18.05 12.73 8.88
C MET A 1 -18.09 12.31 7.40
N GLY A 2 -17.73 13.15 6.43
CA GLY A 2 -17.80 12.81 4.99
C GLY A 2 -16.74 11.81 4.50
N ASN A 3 -15.46 12.06 4.80
CA ASN A 3 -14.35 11.28 4.21
C ASN A 3 -14.39 9.79 4.60
N LYS A 4 -14.62 9.48 5.88
CA LYS A 4 -14.70 8.08 6.36
C LYS A 4 -15.77 7.26 5.64
N LYS A 5 -16.99 7.80 5.52
CA LYS A 5 -18.10 7.13 4.83
C LYS A 5 -17.84 6.96 3.33
N GLN A 6 -17.14 7.91 2.71
CA GLN A 6 -16.73 7.79 1.31
C GLN A 6 -15.67 6.70 1.14
N LEU A 7 -14.68 6.66 2.04
CA LEU A 7 -13.63 5.65 2.05
C LEU A 7 -14.21 4.25 2.26
N GLU A 8 -15.13 4.07 3.22
CA GLU A 8 -15.82 2.79 3.46
C GLU A 8 -16.55 2.27 2.20
N LYS A 9 -17.18 3.17 1.42
CA LYS A 9 -17.80 2.79 0.14
C LYS A 9 -16.79 2.35 -0.91
N ILE A 10 -15.63 3.03 -0.98
CA ILE A 10 -14.54 2.65 -1.87
C ILE A 10 -14.02 1.26 -1.49
N ILE A 11 -13.75 1.02 -0.21
CA ILE A 11 -13.26 -0.26 0.31
C ILE A 11 -14.25 -1.38 -0.01
N ALA A 12 -15.55 -1.19 0.25
CA ALA A 12 -16.57 -2.21 -0.07
C ALA A 12 -16.58 -2.58 -1.56
N LYS A 13 -16.40 -1.59 -2.46
CA LYS A 13 -16.27 -1.84 -3.90
C LYS A 13 -14.99 -2.62 -4.22
N LEU A 14 -13.87 -2.26 -3.60
CA LEU A 14 -12.57 -2.93 -3.81
C LEU A 14 -12.57 -4.37 -3.31
N GLN A 15 -13.22 -4.65 -2.18
CA GLN A 15 -13.41 -6.02 -1.67
C GLN A 15 -14.17 -6.92 -2.65
N SER A 16 -15.05 -6.34 -3.48
CA SER A 16 -15.79 -7.05 -4.53
C SER A 16 -15.05 -7.13 -5.87
N THR A 17 -13.85 -6.55 -5.97
CA THR A 17 -13.06 -6.50 -7.20
C THR A 17 -11.98 -7.57 -7.20
N ASP A 18 -11.96 -8.44 -8.21
CA ASP A 18 -10.99 -9.55 -8.28
C ASP A 18 -9.55 -9.07 -8.54
N TYR A 19 -9.39 -8.05 -9.39
CA TYR A 19 -8.07 -7.54 -9.80
C TYR A 19 -8.10 -6.04 -10.04
N ILE A 20 -6.97 -5.39 -9.78
CA ILE A 20 -6.73 -3.97 -10.03
C ILE A 20 -5.43 -3.75 -10.80
N ASP A 21 -5.41 -2.66 -11.57
CA ASP A 21 -4.19 -2.15 -12.18
C ASP A 21 -3.52 -1.16 -11.21
N VAL A 22 -2.27 -1.43 -10.84
CA VAL A 22 -1.43 -0.58 -10.00
C VAL A 22 -0.33 0.02 -10.86
N THR A 23 -0.14 1.34 -10.76
CA THR A 23 1.02 2.04 -11.35
C THR A 23 2.11 2.17 -10.30
N ILE A 24 3.30 1.62 -10.57
CA ILE A 24 4.41 1.58 -9.62
C ILE A 24 5.12 2.93 -9.54
N GLU A 25 5.41 3.40 -8.33
CA GLU A 25 6.14 4.64 -8.07
C GLU A 25 7.44 4.41 -7.34
N ARG A 26 7.47 3.47 -6.39
CA ARG A 26 8.63 3.18 -5.55
C ARG A 26 8.89 1.67 -5.59
N PRO A 27 9.76 1.19 -6.48
CA PRO A 27 10.07 -0.23 -6.55
C PRO A 27 10.89 -0.69 -5.34
N ILE A 28 11.02 -2.00 -5.17
CA ILE A 28 11.87 -2.58 -4.10
C ILE A 28 13.28 -1.95 -4.14
N GLY A 29 13.75 -1.52 -2.97
CA GLY A 29 15.03 -0.84 -2.77
C GLY A 29 15.02 0.65 -3.11
N PHE A 30 13.87 1.24 -3.44
CA PHE A 30 13.77 2.69 -3.67
C PHE A 30 14.11 3.46 -2.40
N LEU A 31 14.97 4.47 -2.54
CA LEU A 31 15.39 5.36 -1.46
C LEU A 31 14.58 6.65 -1.54
N GLN A 32 13.69 6.86 -0.58
CA GLN A 32 12.93 8.10 -0.48
C GLN A 32 13.74 9.14 0.30
N LYS A 33 13.89 10.33 -0.27
CA LYS A 33 14.48 11.47 0.43
C LYS A 33 13.51 12.01 1.49
N LYS A 34 14.02 12.36 2.66
CA LYS A 34 13.26 13.10 3.68
C LYS A 34 13.33 14.58 3.30
N ASP A 35 12.22 15.12 2.80
CA ASP A 35 12.17 16.50 2.30
C ASP A 35 12.12 17.58 3.40
N TRP A 36 12.19 17.18 4.68
CA TRP A 36 12.10 18.09 5.83
C TRP A 36 13.43 18.75 6.23
N ASP A 37 14.58 18.28 5.73
CA ASP A 37 15.88 18.90 5.94
C ASP A 37 16.61 19.10 4.61
N PRO A 38 16.65 20.34 4.06
CA PRO A 38 17.33 20.62 2.80
C PRO A 38 18.86 20.63 2.91
N VAL A 39 19.42 20.61 4.12
CA VAL A 39 20.86 20.73 4.39
C VAL A 39 21.53 19.35 4.51
N GLN A 40 20.83 18.36 5.05
CA GLN A 40 21.31 16.98 5.10
C GLN A 40 20.31 16.04 4.41
N PRO A 41 20.65 15.45 3.24
CA PRO A 41 19.81 14.45 2.62
C PRO A 41 19.78 13.21 3.52
N SER A 42 18.79 13.14 4.40
CA SER A 42 18.46 11.92 5.11
C SER A 42 17.47 11.13 4.26
N TYR A 43 17.67 9.83 4.20
CA TYR A 43 16.78 8.92 3.48
C TYR A 43 15.94 8.13 4.48
N TRP A 44 14.76 7.73 4.04
CA TRP A 44 14.04 6.63 4.66
C TRP A 44 14.79 5.33 4.40
N ASP A 45 14.50 4.30 5.19
CA ASP A 45 14.96 2.96 4.86
C ASP A 45 14.49 2.58 3.45
N PRO A 46 15.26 1.79 2.69
CA PRO A 46 14.85 1.35 1.37
C PRO A 46 13.50 0.64 1.44
N TYR A 47 12.63 0.90 0.45
CA TYR A 47 11.33 0.23 0.38
C TYR A 47 11.51 -1.29 0.27
N PRO A 48 10.97 -2.10 1.19
CA PRO A 48 11.17 -3.55 1.18
C PRO A 48 10.20 -4.28 0.22
N PHE A 49 9.20 -3.55 -0.31
CA PHE A 49 8.19 -4.01 -1.27
C PHE A 49 8.09 -3.03 -2.43
N ASN A 50 7.40 -3.42 -3.51
CA ASN A 50 7.03 -2.45 -4.53
C ASN A 50 5.85 -1.63 -4.01
N TYR A 51 5.78 -0.37 -4.38
CA TYR A 51 4.73 0.56 -3.95
C TYR A 51 4.28 1.39 -5.13
N GLY A 52 2.98 1.67 -5.18
CA GLY A 52 2.37 2.48 -6.22
C GLY A 52 0.98 2.92 -5.82
N PHE A 53 0.17 3.24 -6.82
CA PHE A 53 -1.20 3.69 -6.62
C PHE A 53 -2.16 3.09 -7.65
N ILE A 54 -3.45 3.18 -7.34
CA ILE A 54 -4.53 2.95 -8.30
C ILE A 54 -5.24 4.26 -8.62
N ASP A 55 -5.90 4.32 -9.79
CA ASP A 55 -6.62 5.52 -10.26
C ASP A 55 -8.00 5.66 -9.57
N ILE A 56 -7.97 5.74 -8.23
CA ILE A 56 -9.11 6.01 -7.36
C ILE A 56 -8.67 7.03 -6.33
N MET A 57 -9.36 8.16 -6.25
CA MET A 57 -9.05 9.20 -5.30
C MET A 57 -9.36 8.77 -3.86
N ASN A 58 -8.35 8.82 -2.99
CA ASN A 58 -8.50 8.71 -1.55
C ASN A 58 -9.14 10.01 -1.00
N PRO A 59 -10.32 9.94 -0.36
CA PRO A 59 -10.97 11.13 0.18
C PRO A 59 -10.23 11.76 1.37
N ALA A 60 -9.29 11.05 2.01
CA ALA A 60 -8.55 11.52 3.18
C ALA A 60 -7.51 12.59 2.83
N ASP A 61 -6.66 12.33 1.82
CA ASP A 61 -5.53 13.16 1.40
C ASP A 61 -5.75 13.85 0.04
N LYS A 62 -6.79 13.45 -0.72
CA LYS A 62 -7.09 13.91 -2.09
C LYS A 62 -6.08 13.46 -3.14
N GLU A 63 -5.29 12.44 -2.84
CA GLU A 63 -4.39 11.79 -3.79
C GLU A 63 -4.98 10.46 -4.28
N ASN A 64 -4.24 9.77 -5.15
CA ASN A 64 -4.62 8.43 -5.58
C ASN A 64 -4.42 7.42 -4.43
N LEU A 65 -5.29 6.41 -4.37
CA LEU A 65 -5.24 5.41 -3.32
C LEU A 65 -3.98 4.54 -3.48
N ASP A 66 -3.17 4.54 -2.44
CA ASP A 66 -1.89 3.85 -2.41
C ASP A 66 -2.05 2.33 -2.33
N ALA A 67 -1.05 1.63 -2.85
CA ALA A 67 -0.96 0.18 -2.89
C ALA A 67 0.46 -0.32 -2.56
N ILE A 68 0.54 -1.20 -1.57
CA ILE A 68 1.68 -2.05 -1.26
C ILE A 68 1.58 -3.31 -2.13
N VAL A 69 2.63 -3.60 -2.90
CA VAL A 69 2.66 -4.66 -3.91
C VAL A 69 3.68 -5.73 -3.51
N LEU A 70 3.18 -6.91 -3.12
CA LEU A 70 3.95 -8.06 -2.63
C LEU A 70 4.02 -9.19 -3.67
N ASN A 71 4.97 -10.12 -3.47
CA ASN A 71 5.16 -11.31 -4.31
C ASN A 71 5.46 -11.03 -5.80
N PHE A 72 5.95 -9.82 -6.08
CA PHE A 72 6.59 -9.47 -7.34
C PHE A 72 8.09 -9.28 -7.09
N SER A 73 8.91 -9.61 -8.10
CA SER A 73 10.29 -9.12 -8.15
C SER A 73 10.29 -7.58 -8.19
N LYS A 74 11.48 -6.96 -8.08
CA LYS A 74 11.62 -5.53 -8.31
C LYS A 74 10.98 -5.14 -9.65
N LEU A 75 10.12 -4.12 -9.61
CA LEU A 75 9.43 -3.54 -10.77
C LEU A 75 10.10 -2.22 -11.17
N GLU A 76 9.62 -1.62 -12.25
CA GLU A 76 10.10 -0.32 -12.75
C GLU A 76 9.13 0.82 -12.41
N ILE A 77 9.67 2.03 -12.25
CA ILE A 77 8.86 3.24 -12.03
C ILE A 77 7.98 3.49 -13.28
N GLY A 78 6.69 3.73 -13.06
CA GLY A 78 5.69 3.90 -14.11
C GLY A 78 5.16 2.59 -14.72
N GLN A 79 5.72 1.43 -14.32
CA GLN A 79 5.20 0.14 -14.76
C GLN A 79 3.77 -0.07 -14.23
N LYS A 80 2.88 -0.58 -15.09
CA LYS A 80 1.55 -1.03 -14.69
C LYS A 80 1.56 -2.53 -14.47
N ILE A 81 1.06 -2.96 -13.31
CA ILE A 81 0.85 -4.38 -13.00
C ILE A 81 -0.60 -4.63 -12.66
N LYS A 82 -1.07 -5.83 -12.98
CA LYS A 82 -2.37 -6.33 -12.55
C LYS A 82 -2.16 -7.24 -11.33
N GLY A 83 -2.86 -6.96 -10.24
CA GLY A 83 -2.71 -7.71 -8.99
C GLY A 83 -4.04 -7.89 -8.27
N LYS A 84 -4.03 -8.82 -7.31
CA LYS A 84 -5.21 -9.14 -6.49
C LYS A 84 -5.14 -8.39 -5.16
N ILE A 85 -6.24 -7.77 -4.76
CA ILE A 85 -6.35 -7.14 -3.45
C ILE A 85 -6.65 -8.22 -2.42
N VAL A 86 -5.87 -8.23 -1.35
CA VAL A 86 -6.04 -9.20 -0.26
C VAL A 86 -6.27 -8.55 1.08
N GLY A 87 -6.12 -7.24 1.18
CA GLY A 87 -6.28 -6.54 2.44
C GLY A 87 -5.84 -5.09 2.36
N MET A 88 -5.68 -4.47 3.51
CA MET A 88 -5.26 -3.09 3.66
C MET A 88 -4.38 -2.89 4.90
N MET A 89 -3.47 -1.93 4.81
CA MET A 89 -2.88 -1.27 5.96
C MET A 89 -3.72 -0.04 6.31
N LEU A 90 -4.23 0.01 7.54
CA LEU A 90 -5.02 1.10 8.09
C LEU A 90 -4.14 2.03 8.92
N ARG A 91 -4.55 3.31 8.98
CA ARG A 91 -3.93 4.39 9.75
C ARG A 91 -4.99 5.29 10.36
N ASP A 92 -4.69 5.95 11.48
CA ASP A 92 -5.68 6.80 12.18
C ASP A 92 -6.16 8.00 11.34
N ASP A 93 -5.32 8.49 10.42
CA ASP A 93 -5.63 9.61 9.52
C ASP A 93 -6.40 9.21 8.26
N LEU A 94 -6.80 7.94 8.14
CA LEU A 94 -7.53 7.37 7.01
C LEU A 94 -6.73 7.30 5.69
N ASP A 95 -5.43 7.58 5.70
CA ASP A 95 -4.54 7.30 4.57
C ASP A 95 -4.21 5.80 4.52
N TYR A 96 -5.22 5.00 4.16
CA TYR A 96 -5.07 3.56 4.07
C TYR A 96 -4.35 3.16 2.78
N LYS A 97 -3.67 2.02 2.84
CA LYS A 97 -2.93 1.47 1.70
C LYS A 97 -3.42 0.09 1.39
N LEU A 98 -3.73 -0.19 0.13
CA LEU A 98 -4.11 -1.52 -0.32
C LEU A 98 -2.94 -2.48 -0.19
N ILE A 99 -3.22 -3.74 0.09
CA ILE A 99 -2.24 -4.83 -0.02
C ILE A 99 -2.63 -5.63 -1.25
N VAL A 100 -1.72 -5.63 -2.22
CA VAL A 100 -1.90 -6.21 -3.54
C VAL A 100 -0.83 -7.27 -3.77
N ILE A 101 -1.23 -8.44 -4.26
CA ILE A 101 -0.31 -9.53 -4.55
C ILE A 101 -0.38 -10.00 -5.99
N LYS A 102 0.67 -10.70 -6.41
CA LYS A 102 0.67 -11.43 -7.67
C LYS A 102 -0.39 -12.53 -7.66
N ASP A 103 -1.10 -12.68 -8.76
CA ASP A 103 -2.10 -13.74 -8.91
C ASP A 103 -1.50 -15.14 -8.65
N GLY A 104 -2.28 -15.98 -7.97
CA GLY A 104 -1.86 -17.33 -7.57
C GLY A 104 -0.82 -17.39 -6.44
N THR A 105 -0.50 -16.27 -5.79
CA THR A 105 0.37 -16.24 -4.61
C THR A 105 -0.43 -15.99 -3.32
N GLN A 106 0.23 -16.07 -2.17
CA GLN A 106 -0.38 -15.83 -0.85
C GLN A 106 0.49 -14.89 -0.03
N VAL A 107 -0.13 -14.19 0.92
CA VAL A 107 0.59 -13.34 1.88
C VAL A 107 0.98 -14.17 3.08
N SER A 108 2.25 -14.10 3.46
CA SER A 108 2.76 -14.75 4.67
C SER A 108 2.75 -13.79 5.86
N ALA A 109 2.83 -14.33 7.08
CA ALA A 109 3.01 -13.52 8.29
C ALA A 109 4.28 -12.65 8.23
N HIS A 110 5.33 -13.12 7.54
CA HIS A 110 6.55 -12.36 7.34
C HIS A 110 6.35 -11.13 6.45
N ASP A 111 5.55 -11.25 5.39
CA ASP A 111 5.22 -10.10 4.55
C ASP A 111 4.46 -9.04 5.34
N LEU A 112 3.56 -9.47 6.23
CA LEU A 112 2.81 -8.56 7.10
C LEU A 112 3.72 -7.88 8.12
N SER A 113 4.69 -8.60 8.69
CA SER A 113 5.64 -7.99 9.62
C SER A 113 6.51 -6.95 8.92
N ILE A 114 6.97 -7.21 7.69
CA ILE A 114 7.73 -6.24 6.89
C ILE A 114 6.94 -4.94 6.70
N ILE A 115 5.65 -5.03 6.36
CA ILE A 115 4.79 -3.84 6.21
C ILE A 115 4.70 -3.09 7.54
N TYR A 116 4.41 -3.80 8.63
CA TYR A 116 4.25 -3.20 9.95
C TYR A 116 5.55 -2.51 10.42
N ASP A 117 6.69 -3.20 10.30
CA ASP A 117 8.00 -2.71 10.76
C ASP A 117 8.45 -1.50 9.93
N PHE A 118 8.11 -1.45 8.64
CA PHE A 118 8.43 -0.31 7.79
C PHE A 118 7.63 0.95 8.15
N TYR A 119 6.34 0.82 8.46
CA TYR A 119 5.45 1.98 8.67
C TYR A 119 5.26 2.38 10.14
N SER A 120 5.28 1.44 11.08
CA SER A 120 5.00 1.71 12.50
C SER A 120 5.96 2.70 13.20
N PRO A 121 7.23 2.87 12.80
CA PRO A 121 8.09 3.89 13.39
C PRO A 121 7.67 5.33 13.06
N TRP A 122 6.85 5.51 12.02
CA TRP A 122 6.57 6.81 11.41
C TRP A 122 5.11 7.22 11.51
N PHE A 123 4.22 6.26 11.66
CA PHE A 123 2.78 6.47 11.70
C PHE A 123 2.17 5.82 12.94
N SER A 124 1.23 6.53 13.55
CA SER A 124 0.41 6.00 14.64
C SER A 124 -0.79 5.21 14.10
N GLY A 125 -1.26 4.23 14.87
CA GLY A 125 -2.46 3.47 14.54
C GLY A 125 -2.32 2.51 13.35
N VAL A 126 -1.09 2.15 12.96
CA VAL A 126 -0.84 1.16 11.90
C VAL A 126 -1.47 -0.17 12.30
N LYS A 127 -2.41 -0.64 11.48
CA LYS A 127 -3.05 -1.95 11.57
C LYS A 127 -3.08 -2.60 10.21
N ILE A 128 -3.00 -3.92 10.16
CA ILE A 128 -3.10 -4.66 8.90
C ILE A 128 -4.34 -5.55 8.99
N GLU A 129 -5.21 -5.44 7.99
CA GLU A 129 -6.41 -6.26 7.85
C GLU A 129 -6.32 -7.05 6.54
N ILE A 130 -6.40 -8.37 6.63
CA ILE A 130 -6.46 -9.28 5.47
C ILE A 130 -7.89 -9.80 5.34
N TRP A 131 -8.40 -9.84 4.12
CA TRP A 131 -9.75 -10.26 3.82
C TRP A 131 -9.81 -11.79 3.63
N GLU A 132 -10.73 -12.44 4.34
CA GLU A 132 -10.74 -13.88 4.66
C GLU A 132 -10.77 -14.86 3.47
N ASN A 133 -10.84 -14.41 2.23
CA ASN A 133 -10.86 -15.30 1.08
C ASN A 133 -9.47 -15.74 0.59
N GLN A 134 -8.37 -15.42 1.29
CA GLN A 134 -7.01 -15.53 0.75
C GLN A 134 -5.92 -16.05 1.72
N ILE A 135 -6.28 -16.55 2.90
CA ILE A 135 -5.34 -17.17 3.86
C ILE A 135 -5.67 -18.67 3.94
N ILE A 136 -4.68 -19.53 3.71
CA ILE A 136 -4.71 -20.96 4.05
C ILE A 136 -3.58 -21.22 5.03
#